data_AF-A0A935Z6L1-F1
#
_entry.id   AF-A0A935Z6L1-F1
#
_cell.length_a   1.000
_cell.length_b   1.000
_cell.length_c   1.000
_cell.angle_alpha   90.00
_cell.angle_beta   90.00
_cell.angle_gamma   90.00
#
_symmetry.space_group_name_H-M   'P 1'
#
loop_
_entity.id
_entity.type
_entity.pdbx_description
1 polymer ?
#
loop_
_entity_poly.entity_id
_entity_poly.type
_entity_poly.pdbx_seq_one_letter_code
_entity_poly.pdbx_strand_id
1 'polypeptide(L)'
;MRPFVRSVSCAVLVLVLVLSARGSRAAEADPPEAVLAVTPVAQAPESPKEGWCGEAAIQEGLLALGAYVSQARVNRAGKPSHPDLYASELPAALLALGVEGAWMKARGFDAVRTFTAEAVSRGRPVVAGVKLLPTAHPSWGLDHFVVLVGVRGPDVLVDTTWGTRVSVTSAPPRGISLAGAFFAVRLERVSGLPEGEGAVLSVVSDAAAGVVVRAVCPRSAGRVRVDDVAPPRDVPLVSGEARVTVKRDAFVRFRCMP
;
A
#
# COMPACT_ATOMS: atom_id res chain seq x y z
N MET A 1 6.09 92.06 45.65
CA MET A 1 4.76 91.42 45.44
C MET A 1 4.94 90.36 44.36
N ARG A 2 4.35 89.17 44.56
CA ARG A 2 4.64 87.92 43.84
C ARG A 2 4.56 88.06 42.31
N PRO A 3 5.52 87.50 41.54
CA PRO A 3 5.28 87.11 40.17
C PRO A 3 5.06 85.60 40.03
N PHE A 4 4.19 85.32 39.07
CA PHE A 4 3.54 84.07 38.72
C PHE A 4 4.49 83.08 38.02
N VAL A 5 4.25 81.80 38.30
CA VAL A 5 4.91 80.63 37.73
C VAL A 5 4.42 80.38 36.29
N ARG A 6 5.34 80.12 35.35
CA ARG A 6 5.09 79.26 34.18
C ARG A 6 6.26 78.31 33.97
N SER A 7 5.97 77.04 34.22
CA SER A 7 6.86 75.88 34.12
C SER A 7 7.04 75.46 32.67
N VAL A 8 8.25 74.98 32.39
CA VAL A 8 8.78 74.52 31.11
C VAL A 8 8.15 73.18 30.70
N SER A 9 7.75 73.06 29.44
CA SER A 9 7.36 71.79 28.80
C SER A 9 8.59 71.03 28.29
N CYS A 10 8.80 69.82 28.82
CA CYS A 10 9.70 68.82 28.24
C CYS A 10 8.99 68.08 27.10
N ALA A 11 9.54 68.15 25.90
CA ALA A 11 9.13 67.34 24.77
C ALA A 11 9.65 65.90 24.96
N VAL A 12 8.74 64.93 24.96
CA VAL A 12 9.06 63.49 24.89
C VAL A 12 8.87 63.05 23.44
N LEU A 13 9.97 62.66 22.82
CA LEU A 13 10.02 62.10 21.47
C LEU A 13 9.66 60.61 21.55
N VAL A 14 8.50 60.22 21.04
CA VAL A 14 8.08 58.81 20.93
C VAL A 14 8.53 58.28 19.56
N LEU A 15 9.53 57.39 19.58
CA LEU A 15 10.01 56.66 18.40
C LEU A 15 9.12 55.42 18.19
N VAL A 16 8.28 55.45 17.15
CA VAL A 16 7.47 54.29 16.73
C VAL A 16 8.33 53.36 15.87
N LEU A 17 8.79 52.25 16.45
CA LEU A 17 9.41 51.14 15.74
C LEU A 17 8.33 50.31 15.04
N VAL A 18 8.25 50.42 13.71
CA VAL A 18 7.47 49.49 12.87
C VAL A 18 8.33 48.24 12.64
N LEU A 19 8.14 47.22 13.49
CA LEU A 19 8.69 45.88 13.23
C LEU A 19 7.93 45.25 12.07
N SER A 20 8.56 45.23 10.90
CA SER A 20 8.15 44.35 9.79
C SER A 20 8.47 42.91 10.18
N ALA A 21 7.48 42.21 10.73
CA ALA A 21 7.52 40.76 10.87
C ALA A 21 7.47 40.13 9.46
N ARG A 22 8.63 40.01 8.81
CA ARG A 22 8.83 38.99 7.77
C ARG A 22 8.81 37.64 8.48
N GLY A 23 7.60 37.11 8.66
CA GLY A 23 7.42 35.71 9.03
C GLY A 23 8.02 34.86 7.94
N SER A 24 9.23 34.36 8.17
CA SER A 24 9.72 33.18 7.48
C SER A 24 8.75 32.06 7.84
N ARG A 25 7.80 31.75 6.95
CA ARG A 25 7.16 30.44 6.99
C ARG A 25 8.31 29.44 6.89
N ALA A 26 8.58 28.73 7.99
CA ALA A 26 9.33 27.51 7.90
C ALA A 26 8.68 26.72 6.76
N ALA A 27 9.48 26.35 5.75
CA ALA A 27 9.01 25.40 4.75
C ALA A 27 8.47 24.21 5.54
N GLU A 28 7.18 23.96 5.43
CA GLU A 28 6.56 22.76 5.96
C GLU A 28 7.38 21.62 5.37
N ALA A 29 8.11 20.91 6.23
CA ALA A 29 8.98 19.83 5.77
C ALA A 29 8.13 18.90 4.92
N ASP A 30 8.61 18.55 3.72
CA ASP A 30 7.90 17.61 2.86
C ASP A 30 7.51 16.40 3.71
N PRO A 31 6.22 16.01 3.72
CA PRO A 31 5.79 14.95 4.61
C PRO A 31 6.59 13.69 4.29
N PRO A 32 7.00 12.92 5.32
CA PRO A 32 7.89 11.79 5.17
C PRO A 32 7.38 10.83 4.11
N GLU A 33 8.25 10.46 3.19
CA GLU A 33 8.00 9.42 2.20
C GLU A 33 7.98 8.07 2.91
N ALA A 34 6.81 7.42 2.94
CA ALA A 34 6.65 6.08 3.45
C ALA A 34 6.20 5.20 2.28
N VAL A 35 7.05 4.25 1.86
CA VAL A 35 6.80 3.41 0.69
C VAL A 35 7.26 1.98 0.97
N LEU A 36 6.38 1.02 0.68
CA LEU A 36 6.70 -0.40 0.76
C LEU A 36 7.62 -0.80 -0.40
N ALA A 37 8.63 -1.61 -0.07
CA ALA A 37 9.56 -2.17 -1.04
C ALA A 37 8.95 -3.38 -1.78
N VAL A 38 7.79 -3.18 -2.42
CA VAL A 38 7.08 -4.21 -3.19
C VAL A 38 7.14 -3.90 -4.68
N THR A 39 7.16 -4.95 -5.50
CA THR A 39 7.10 -4.84 -6.96
C THR A 39 5.65 -4.91 -7.43
N PRO A 40 5.18 -3.98 -8.26
CA PRO A 40 3.83 -4.03 -8.82
C PRO A 40 3.57 -5.34 -9.55
N VAL A 41 2.39 -5.92 -9.38
CA VAL A 41 1.98 -7.17 -10.03
C VAL A 41 0.96 -6.88 -11.12
N ALA A 42 1.20 -7.41 -12.32
CA ALA A 42 0.20 -7.41 -13.38
C ALA A 42 -0.82 -8.55 -13.20
N GLN A 43 -2.03 -8.37 -13.71
CA GLN A 43 -2.99 -9.45 -13.85
C GLN A 43 -2.38 -10.63 -14.62
N ALA A 44 -2.70 -11.85 -14.18
CA ALA A 44 -2.18 -13.07 -14.75
C ALA A 44 -2.66 -13.22 -16.21
N PRO A 45 -1.84 -13.76 -17.13
CA PRO A 45 -2.22 -13.89 -18.53
C PRO A 45 -3.50 -14.71 -18.78
N GLU A 46 -3.82 -15.64 -17.87
CA GLU A 46 -5.05 -16.43 -17.90
C GLU A 46 -6.29 -15.70 -17.38
N SER A 47 -6.18 -14.45 -16.91
CA SER A 47 -7.34 -13.69 -16.42
C SER A 47 -8.42 -13.57 -17.49
N PRO A 48 -9.70 -13.64 -17.12
CA PRO A 48 -10.80 -13.48 -18.06
C PRO A 48 -10.84 -12.04 -18.60
N LYS A 49 -11.72 -11.77 -19.57
CA LYS A 49 -11.82 -10.44 -20.20
C LYS A 49 -12.20 -9.34 -19.21
N GLU A 50 -13.01 -9.70 -18.23
CA GLU A 50 -13.44 -8.86 -17.10
C GLU A 50 -12.25 -8.46 -16.21
N GLY A 51 -11.20 -9.28 -16.21
CA GLY A 51 -9.96 -9.07 -15.47
C GLY A 51 -9.97 -9.69 -14.08
N TRP A 52 -8.79 -9.73 -13.47
CA TRP A 52 -8.50 -10.25 -12.14
C TRP A 52 -7.82 -9.19 -11.26
N CYS A 53 -8.37 -7.98 -11.27
CA CYS A 53 -7.76 -6.87 -10.55
C CYS A 53 -7.79 -7.08 -9.02
N GLY A 54 -8.87 -7.65 -8.48
CA GLY A 54 -8.94 -7.97 -7.04
C GLY A 54 -7.92 -9.05 -6.66
N GLU A 55 -7.79 -10.07 -7.50
CA GLU A 55 -6.88 -11.19 -7.31
C GLU A 55 -5.42 -10.78 -7.42
N ALA A 56 -5.07 -9.96 -8.42
CA ALA A 56 -3.74 -9.38 -8.56
C ALA A 56 -3.38 -8.50 -7.36
N ALA A 57 -4.30 -7.65 -6.90
CA ALA A 57 -4.09 -6.80 -5.73
C ALA A 57 -3.89 -7.62 -4.44
N ILE A 58 -4.66 -8.68 -4.24
CA ILE A 58 -4.47 -9.61 -3.12
C ILE A 58 -3.14 -10.35 -3.24
N GLN A 59 -2.78 -10.85 -4.43
CA GLN A 59 -1.50 -11.52 -4.65
C GLN A 59 -0.34 -10.59 -4.28
N GLU A 60 -0.33 -9.37 -4.79
CA GLU A 60 0.72 -8.38 -4.49
C GLU A 60 0.78 -8.04 -2.99
N GLY A 61 -0.37 -7.81 -2.36
CA GLY A 61 -0.43 -7.59 -0.92
C GLY A 61 0.14 -8.75 -0.11
N LEU A 62 -0.08 -9.99 -0.55
CA LEU A 62 0.49 -11.17 0.12
C LEU A 62 1.98 -11.34 -0.14
N LEU A 63 2.48 -10.97 -1.32
CA LEU A 63 3.92 -10.94 -1.60
C LEU A 63 4.66 -9.99 -0.65
N ALA A 64 4.04 -8.86 -0.31
CA ALA A 64 4.57 -7.91 0.68
C ALA A 64 4.64 -8.50 2.10
N LEU A 65 3.76 -9.45 2.42
CA LEU A 65 3.69 -10.10 3.73
C LEU A 65 4.47 -11.41 3.79
N GLY A 66 5.13 -11.84 2.71
CA GLY A 66 5.90 -13.09 2.70
C GLY A 66 5.11 -14.34 2.33
N ALA A 67 4.02 -14.18 1.59
CA ALA A 67 3.28 -15.31 1.03
C ALA A 67 3.06 -15.16 -0.48
N TYR A 68 3.30 -16.24 -1.21
CA TYR A 68 2.93 -16.37 -2.61
C TYR A 68 1.63 -17.15 -2.73
N VAL A 69 0.67 -16.62 -3.47
CA VAL A 69 -0.53 -17.31 -3.94
C VAL A 69 -0.78 -16.91 -5.38
N SER A 70 -1.29 -17.81 -6.22
CA SER A 70 -1.67 -17.43 -7.59
C SER A 70 -3.02 -16.74 -7.65
N GLN A 71 -3.19 -15.85 -8.63
CA GLN A 71 -4.44 -15.12 -8.84
C GLN A 71 -5.63 -16.07 -9.05
N ALA A 72 -5.46 -17.14 -9.82
CA ALA A 72 -6.47 -18.17 -9.99
C ALA A 72 -6.88 -18.84 -8.65
N ARG A 73 -5.95 -19.00 -7.72
CA ARG A 73 -6.25 -19.54 -6.38
C ARG A 73 -6.96 -18.50 -5.51
N VAL A 74 -6.62 -17.23 -5.62
CA VAL A 74 -7.34 -16.13 -4.96
C VAL A 74 -8.79 -16.08 -5.44
N ASN A 75 -9.02 -16.13 -6.75
CA ASN A 75 -10.36 -16.17 -7.34
C ASN A 75 -11.19 -17.34 -6.76
N ARG A 76 -10.64 -18.57 -6.80
CA ARG A 76 -11.30 -19.75 -6.21
C ARG A 76 -11.57 -19.62 -4.71
N ALA A 77 -10.72 -18.91 -3.96
CA ALA A 77 -10.91 -18.71 -2.52
C ALA A 77 -12.15 -17.86 -2.21
N GLY A 78 -12.48 -16.89 -3.07
CA GLY A 78 -13.70 -16.09 -2.95
C GLY A 78 -14.97 -16.81 -3.39
N LYS A 79 -14.83 -17.93 -4.13
CA LYS A 79 -15.94 -18.73 -4.66
C LYS A 79 -16.99 -17.91 -5.44
N PRO A 80 -16.57 -17.02 -6.36
CA PRO A 80 -17.52 -16.22 -7.11
C PRO A 80 -18.39 -17.11 -8.00
N SER A 81 -19.61 -16.65 -8.28
CA SER A 81 -20.48 -17.25 -9.30
C SER A 81 -20.20 -16.70 -10.71
N HIS A 82 -19.24 -15.78 -10.82
CA HIS A 82 -18.79 -15.09 -12.03
C HIS A 82 -17.25 -15.21 -12.15
N PRO A 83 -16.63 -14.76 -13.27
CA PRO A 83 -15.21 -15.02 -13.56
C PRO A 83 -14.18 -14.32 -12.66
N ASP A 84 -14.56 -13.28 -11.94
CA ASP A 84 -13.71 -12.38 -11.15
C ASP A 84 -14.23 -12.21 -9.71
N LEU A 85 -13.55 -11.40 -8.89
CA LEU A 85 -14.01 -11.08 -7.52
C LEU A 85 -14.61 -9.68 -7.43
N TYR A 86 -15.84 -9.60 -6.89
CA TYR A 86 -16.45 -8.34 -6.51
C TYR A 86 -16.06 -7.94 -5.09
N ALA A 87 -16.23 -6.65 -4.76
CA ALA A 87 -15.91 -6.10 -3.44
C ALA A 87 -16.52 -6.89 -2.27
N SER A 88 -17.73 -7.43 -2.46
CA SER A 88 -18.42 -8.25 -1.45
C SER A 88 -17.77 -9.62 -1.22
N GLU A 89 -16.96 -10.12 -2.16
CA GLU A 89 -16.37 -11.45 -2.13
C GLU A 89 -14.90 -11.44 -1.68
N LEU A 90 -14.21 -10.30 -1.80
CA LEU A 90 -12.85 -10.11 -1.30
C LEU A 90 -12.70 -10.49 0.20
N PRO A 91 -13.62 -10.11 1.12
CA PRO A 91 -13.52 -10.55 2.51
C PRO A 91 -13.51 -12.07 2.68
N ALA A 92 -14.34 -12.79 1.90
CA ALA A 92 -14.40 -14.24 1.95
C ALA A 92 -13.11 -14.88 1.38
N ALA A 93 -12.58 -14.32 0.29
CA ALA A 93 -11.31 -14.76 -0.29
C ALA A 93 -10.15 -14.60 0.70
N LEU A 94 -10.03 -13.42 1.33
CA LEU A 94 -9.00 -13.14 2.35
C LEU A 94 -9.12 -14.10 3.54
N LEU A 95 -10.33 -14.30 4.06
CA LEU A 95 -10.57 -15.23 5.16
C LEU A 95 -10.20 -16.67 4.80
N ALA A 96 -10.58 -17.14 3.61
CA ALA A 96 -10.27 -18.49 3.13
C ALA A 96 -8.76 -18.71 2.92
N LEU A 97 -8.01 -17.64 2.63
CA LEU A 97 -6.55 -17.64 2.56
C LEU A 97 -5.88 -17.48 3.94
N GLY A 98 -6.66 -17.37 5.02
CA GLY A 98 -6.15 -17.15 6.37
C GLY A 98 -5.49 -15.79 6.56
N VAL A 99 -5.94 -14.79 5.80
CA VAL A 99 -5.44 -13.42 5.85
C VAL A 99 -6.30 -12.61 6.81
N GLU A 100 -5.64 -11.96 7.76
CA GLU A 100 -6.30 -11.01 8.63
C GLU A 100 -6.06 -9.60 8.12
N GLY A 101 -7.08 -8.76 8.22
CA GLY A 101 -7.02 -7.40 7.75
C GLY A 101 -7.85 -6.44 8.60
N ALA A 102 -7.45 -5.17 8.58
CA ALA A 102 -8.19 -4.07 9.16
C ALA A 102 -8.89 -3.29 8.04
N TRP A 103 -10.16 -2.94 8.25
CA TRP A 103 -10.97 -2.25 7.25
C TRP A 103 -10.97 -0.74 7.49
N MET A 104 -10.83 0.04 6.42
CA MET A 104 -11.04 1.48 6.47
C MET A 104 -12.51 1.78 6.81
N LYS A 105 -12.73 2.67 7.79
CA LYS A 105 -14.07 3.04 8.26
C LYS A 105 -14.61 4.36 7.69
N ALA A 106 -13.70 5.22 7.24
CA ALA A 106 -14.02 6.53 6.68
C ALA A 106 -13.99 6.47 5.14
N ARG A 107 -14.43 7.54 4.49
CA ARG A 107 -14.48 7.67 3.02
C ARG A 107 -13.76 8.95 2.60
N GLY A 108 -13.42 9.01 1.32
CA GLY A 108 -12.77 10.17 0.72
C GLY A 108 -11.26 10.06 0.71
N PHE A 109 -10.63 10.90 -0.11
CA PHE A 109 -9.20 10.85 -0.38
C PHE A 109 -8.35 10.96 0.91
N ASP A 110 -8.65 11.93 1.78
CA ASP A 110 -7.86 12.15 2.99
C ASP A 110 -7.92 10.97 3.97
N ALA A 111 -9.08 10.31 4.04
CA ALA A 111 -9.26 9.09 4.83
C ALA A 111 -8.40 7.95 4.27
N VAL A 112 -8.42 7.75 2.95
CA VAL A 112 -7.60 6.74 2.27
C VAL A 112 -6.12 7.04 2.48
N ARG A 113 -5.69 8.29 2.29
CA ARG A 113 -4.30 8.70 2.46
C ARG A 113 -3.82 8.45 3.90
N THR A 114 -4.61 8.84 4.89
CA THR A 114 -4.29 8.62 6.31
C THR A 114 -4.21 7.14 6.63
N PHE A 115 -5.17 6.35 6.15
CA PHE A 115 -5.20 4.90 6.34
C PHE A 115 -3.99 4.21 5.70
N THR A 116 -3.61 4.62 4.49
CA THR A 116 -2.41 4.13 3.79
C THR A 116 -1.13 4.53 4.53
N ALA A 117 -1.00 5.78 4.98
CA ALA A 117 0.18 6.22 5.73
C ALA A 117 0.37 5.39 7.01
N GLU A 118 -0.71 5.15 7.76
CA GLU A 118 -0.67 4.29 8.95
C GLU A 118 -0.28 2.85 8.58
N ALA A 119 -0.86 2.30 7.51
CA ALA A 119 -0.56 0.94 7.06
C ALA A 119 0.91 0.77 6.68
N VAL A 120 1.43 1.66 5.85
CA VAL A 120 2.79 1.58 5.32
C VAL A 120 3.83 1.81 6.41
N SER A 121 3.53 2.66 7.41
CA SER A 121 4.40 2.82 8.58
C SER A 121 4.61 1.52 9.39
N ARG A 122 3.70 0.56 9.24
CA ARG A 122 3.75 -0.77 9.85
C ARG A 122 4.23 -1.86 8.89
N GLY A 123 4.67 -1.49 7.68
CA GLY A 123 5.04 -2.47 6.65
C GLY A 123 3.84 -3.26 6.13
N ARG A 124 2.63 -2.68 6.11
CA ARG A 124 1.39 -3.36 5.68
C ARG A 124 0.84 -2.75 4.39
N PRO A 125 0.57 -3.54 3.35
CA PRO A 125 -0.06 -3.06 2.13
C PRO A 125 -1.57 -2.87 2.34
N VAL A 126 -2.18 -2.02 1.50
CA VAL A 126 -3.63 -1.81 1.49
C VAL A 126 -4.20 -2.21 0.14
N VAL A 127 -5.13 -3.17 0.10
CA VAL A 127 -5.94 -3.42 -1.11
C VAL A 127 -7.11 -2.47 -1.11
N ALA A 128 -7.29 -1.71 -2.18
CA ALA A 128 -8.33 -0.68 -2.27
C ALA A 128 -9.12 -0.76 -3.57
N GLY A 129 -10.42 -0.48 -3.47
CA GLY A 129 -11.29 -0.26 -4.61
C GLY A 129 -11.21 1.20 -5.07
N VAL A 130 -11.19 1.42 -6.38
CA VAL A 130 -11.03 2.74 -6.99
C VAL A 130 -11.99 2.96 -8.15
N LYS A 131 -12.15 4.22 -8.56
CA LYS A 131 -12.76 4.58 -9.84
C LYS A 131 -11.70 4.82 -10.90
N LEU A 132 -12.01 4.51 -12.14
CA LEU A 132 -11.21 4.88 -13.30
C LEU A 132 -11.88 6.04 -14.02
N LEU A 133 -11.13 7.08 -14.38
CA LEU A 133 -11.63 8.32 -14.97
C LEU A 133 -11.15 8.49 -16.42
N PRO A 134 -12.05 8.81 -17.36
CA PRO A 134 -13.51 8.81 -17.21
C PRO A 134 -14.03 7.38 -16.95
N THR A 135 -15.10 7.27 -16.14
CA THR A 135 -15.66 5.96 -15.77
C THR A 135 -16.58 5.44 -16.87
N ALA A 136 -16.38 4.18 -17.27
CA ALA A 136 -17.27 3.50 -18.20
C ALA A 136 -18.62 3.13 -17.54
N HIS A 137 -18.64 2.99 -16.21
CA HIS A 137 -19.81 2.57 -15.44
C HIS A 137 -20.09 3.53 -14.28
N PRO A 138 -20.73 4.69 -14.54
CA PRO A 138 -21.01 5.69 -13.51
C PRO A 138 -21.85 5.18 -12.34
N SER A 139 -22.70 4.17 -12.58
CA SER A 139 -23.56 3.56 -11.55
C SER A 139 -22.82 2.64 -10.60
N TRP A 140 -21.62 2.17 -10.96
CA TRP A 140 -20.86 1.28 -10.08
C TRP A 140 -20.25 2.08 -8.94
N GLY A 141 -20.10 1.46 -7.76
CA GLY A 141 -19.38 2.10 -6.66
C GLY A 141 -17.88 2.19 -6.93
N LEU A 142 -17.31 1.18 -7.61
CA LEU A 142 -15.89 1.00 -7.88
C LEU A 142 -15.76 0.41 -9.29
N ASP A 143 -14.67 0.72 -9.99
CA ASP A 143 -14.36 0.18 -11.31
C ASP A 143 -13.22 -0.85 -11.27
N HIS A 144 -12.36 -0.77 -10.25
CA HIS A 144 -11.10 -1.50 -10.23
C HIS A 144 -10.55 -1.69 -8.81
N PHE A 145 -9.64 -2.66 -8.63
CA PHE A 145 -8.86 -2.83 -7.41
C PHE A 145 -7.37 -2.59 -7.67
N VAL A 146 -6.69 -2.06 -6.66
CA VAL A 146 -5.27 -1.69 -6.69
C VAL A 146 -4.64 -1.95 -5.32
N VAL A 147 -3.31 -1.80 -5.23
CA VAL A 147 -2.60 -1.79 -3.94
C VAL A 147 -2.09 -0.39 -3.64
N LEU A 148 -2.37 0.12 -2.45
CA LEU A 148 -1.79 1.36 -1.94
C LEU A 148 -0.55 0.98 -1.15
N VAL A 149 0.59 1.50 -1.59
CA VAL A 149 1.92 1.06 -1.15
C VAL A 149 2.74 2.18 -0.54
N GLY A 150 2.22 3.42 -0.56
CA GLY A 150 2.92 4.54 0.03
C GLY A 150 2.16 5.85 -0.01
N VAL A 151 2.76 6.84 0.63
CA VAL A 151 2.38 8.25 0.50
C VAL A 151 3.63 9.07 0.19
N ARG A 152 3.49 10.06 -0.70
CA ARG A 152 4.56 11.00 -1.05
C ARG A 152 3.96 12.39 -1.14
N GLY A 153 4.30 13.28 -0.22
CA GLY A 153 3.67 14.60 -0.19
C GLY A 153 2.15 14.48 0.07
N PRO A 154 1.31 15.17 -0.71
CA PRO A 154 -0.15 15.03 -0.65
C PRO A 154 -0.67 13.77 -1.35
N ASP A 155 0.18 13.02 -2.05
CA ASP A 155 -0.25 11.94 -2.94
C ASP A 155 -0.22 10.57 -2.27
N VAL A 156 -0.99 9.64 -2.84
CA VAL A 156 -0.95 8.22 -2.53
C VAL A 156 -0.23 7.50 -3.67
N LEU A 157 0.77 6.67 -3.35
CA LEU A 157 1.41 5.78 -4.31
C LEU A 157 0.57 4.52 -4.47
N VAL A 158 0.23 4.22 -5.72
CA VAL A 158 -0.69 3.15 -6.10
C VAL A 158 0.02 2.21 -7.07
N ASP A 159 0.10 0.94 -6.69
CA ASP A 159 0.46 -0.14 -7.59
C ASP A 159 -0.79 -0.60 -8.33
N THR A 160 -0.70 -0.45 -9.64
CA THR A 160 -1.74 -0.85 -10.57
C THR A 160 -1.62 -2.33 -10.88
N THR A 161 -2.75 -2.95 -11.17
CA THR A 161 -2.78 -4.36 -11.60
C THR A 161 -2.36 -4.54 -13.07
N TRP A 162 -1.73 -3.50 -13.65
CA TRP A 162 -1.05 -3.55 -14.95
C TRP A 162 0.48 -3.58 -14.78
N GLY A 163 0.99 -3.78 -13.56
CA GLY A 163 2.42 -3.89 -13.29
C GLY A 163 3.15 -2.54 -13.25
N THR A 164 2.45 -1.44 -12.97
CA THR A 164 3.06 -0.10 -12.86
C THR A 164 2.67 0.58 -11.56
N ARG A 165 3.55 1.46 -11.05
CA ARG A 165 3.28 2.33 -9.90
C ARG A 165 2.97 3.75 -10.37
N VAL A 166 1.94 4.37 -9.80
CA VAL A 166 1.54 5.75 -10.10
C VAL A 166 1.33 6.57 -8.82
N SER A 167 1.48 7.89 -8.93
CA SER A 167 1.13 8.85 -7.88
C SER A 167 -0.28 9.37 -8.13
N VAL A 168 -1.16 9.29 -7.12
CA VAL A 168 -2.57 9.71 -7.23
C VAL A 168 -2.82 10.89 -6.30
N THR A 169 -3.27 11.99 -6.89
CA THR A 169 -3.69 13.22 -6.21
C THR A 169 -5.16 13.14 -5.78
N SER A 170 -5.65 14.13 -5.03
CA SER A 170 -7.04 14.16 -4.52
C SER A 170 -8.12 14.39 -5.58
N ALA A 171 -7.78 15.06 -6.69
CA ALA A 171 -8.71 15.41 -7.76
C ALA A 171 -8.07 15.18 -9.15
N PRO A 172 -7.77 13.92 -9.52
CA PRO A 172 -7.17 13.63 -10.80
C PRO A 172 -8.20 13.83 -11.93
N PRO A 173 -7.84 14.49 -13.05
CA PRO A 173 -8.78 14.70 -14.16
C PRO A 173 -9.00 13.43 -15.00
N ARG A 174 -8.12 12.43 -14.88
CA ARG A 174 -8.16 11.13 -15.59
C ARG A 174 -7.35 10.09 -14.81
N GLY A 175 -7.58 8.80 -15.10
CA GLY A 175 -6.87 7.69 -14.46
C GLY A 175 -7.52 7.25 -13.15
N ILE A 176 -6.72 6.85 -12.18
CA ILE A 176 -7.22 6.33 -10.90
C ILE A 176 -7.73 7.48 -10.03
N SER A 177 -8.93 7.32 -9.47
CA SER A 177 -9.50 8.22 -8.46
C SER A 177 -9.80 7.48 -7.16
N LEU A 178 -9.25 8.03 -6.07
CA LEU A 178 -9.47 7.56 -4.69
C LEU A 178 -10.56 8.39 -3.97
N ALA A 179 -11.09 9.44 -4.60
CA ALA A 179 -12.05 10.34 -3.97
C ALA A 179 -13.35 9.63 -3.53
N GLY A 180 -13.77 8.61 -4.29
CA GLY A 180 -14.94 7.78 -4.00
C GLY A 180 -14.64 6.46 -3.30
N ALA A 181 -13.38 6.19 -2.94
CA ALA A 181 -13.01 4.90 -2.38
C ALA A 181 -13.69 4.70 -1.01
N PHE A 182 -14.49 3.64 -0.92
CA PHE A 182 -15.17 3.18 0.30
C PHE A 182 -14.75 1.77 0.70
N PHE A 183 -13.93 1.11 -0.13
CA PHE A 183 -13.39 -0.21 0.11
C PHE A 183 -11.87 -0.09 0.21
N ALA A 184 -11.32 -0.29 1.38
CA ALA A 184 -9.89 -0.44 1.58
C ALA A 184 -9.64 -1.37 2.78
N VAL A 185 -8.74 -2.33 2.60
CA VAL A 185 -8.33 -3.29 3.62
C VAL A 185 -6.81 -3.29 3.74
N ARG A 186 -6.33 -2.98 4.94
CA ARG A 186 -4.93 -3.16 5.31
C ARG A 186 -4.73 -4.64 5.63
N LEU A 187 -3.82 -5.31 4.92
CA LEU A 187 -3.50 -6.71 5.18
C LEU A 187 -2.52 -6.76 6.35
N GLU A 188 -2.90 -7.40 7.46
CA GLU A 188 -2.13 -7.41 8.71
C GLU A 188 -1.18 -8.60 8.77
N ARG A 189 -1.71 -9.80 8.54
CA ARG A 189 -0.93 -11.04 8.66
C ARG A 189 -1.53 -12.18 7.85
N VAL A 190 -0.69 -13.17 7.58
CA VAL A 190 -1.06 -14.44 6.96
C VAL A 190 -0.90 -15.54 8.01
N SER A 191 -1.96 -16.31 8.23
CA SER A 191 -1.96 -17.42 9.19
C SER A 191 -0.81 -18.37 8.93
N GLY A 192 -0.07 -18.75 9.97
CA GLY A 192 1.11 -19.62 9.86
C GLY A 192 2.44 -18.90 9.56
N LEU A 193 2.43 -17.58 9.40
CA LEU A 193 3.63 -16.77 9.28
C LEU A 193 3.73 -15.81 10.48
N PRO A 194 4.77 -15.92 11.33
CA PRO A 194 4.94 -15.02 12.45
C PRO A 194 5.14 -13.57 12.00
N GLU A 195 4.71 -12.63 12.84
CA GLU A 195 4.83 -11.21 12.55
C GLU A 195 6.30 -10.80 12.43
N GLY A 196 6.63 -10.06 11.37
CA GLY A 196 7.99 -9.55 11.13
C GLY A 196 8.99 -10.59 10.60
N GLU A 197 8.60 -11.86 10.47
CA GLU A 197 9.46 -12.92 9.95
C GLU A 197 9.25 -13.21 8.45
N GLY A 198 8.26 -12.57 7.81
CA GLY A 198 8.00 -12.74 6.37
C GLY A 198 9.11 -12.16 5.50
N ALA A 199 9.52 -12.91 4.47
CA ALA A 199 10.36 -12.37 3.40
C ALA A 199 9.55 -11.40 2.52
N VAL A 200 10.18 -10.39 1.93
CA VAL A 200 9.53 -9.60 0.88
C VAL A 200 9.68 -10.35 -0.45
N LEU A 201 8.57 -10.59 -1.13
CA LEU A 201 8.54 -11.44 -2.32
C LEU A 201 8.33 -10.64 -3.61
N SER A 202 8.85 -11.17 -4.70
CA SER A 202 8.53 -10.74 -6.06
C SER A 202 8.49 -11.93 -7.00
N VAL A 203 7.52 -11.96 -7.92
CA VAL A 203 7.48 -12.96 -9.00
C VAL A 203 8.52 -12.59 -10.05
N VAL A 204 9.47 -13.49 -10.33
CA VAL A 204 10.52 -13.31 -11.34
C VAL A 204 10.08 -13.86 -12.69
N SER A 205 9.41 -15.01 -12.69
CA SER A 205 8.82 -15.61 -13.89
C SER A 205 7.64 -16.49 -13.52
N ASP A 206 6.65 -16.55 -14.42
CA ASP A 206 5.55 -17.49 -14.40
C ASP A 206 5.57 -18.28 -15.71
N ALA A 207 5.88 -19.57 -15.61
CA ALA A 207 6.01 -20.46 -16.76
C ALA A 207 5.30 -21.80 -16.49
N ALA A 208 5.09 -22.60 -17.53
CA ALA A 208 4.46 -23.92 -17.40
C ALA A 208 5.14 -24.84 -16.37
N ALA A 209 6.46 -24.72 -16.22
CA ALA A 209 7.25 -25.50 -15.26
C ALA A 209 7.07 -25.07 -13.79
N GLY A 210 6.47 -23.91 -13.55
CA GLY A 210 6.29 -23.33 -12.21
C GLY A 210 6.53 -21.82 -12.18
N VAL A 211 6.38 -21.25 -11.00
CA VAL A 211 6.61 -19.83 -10.73
C VAL A 211 7.90 -19.67 -9.96
N VAL A 212 8.81 -18.82 -10.46
CA VAL A 212 10.03 -18.47 -9.74
C VAL A 212 9.75 -17.25 -8.88
N VAL A 213 9.78 -17.45 -7.57
CA VAL A 213 9.62 -16.39 -6.57
C VAL A 213 10.99 -16.02 -6.04
N ARG A 214 11.30 -14.72 -6.07
CA ARG A 214 12.45 -14.15 -5.37
C ARG A 214 12.00 -13.72 -3.98
N ALA A 215 12.69 -14.20 -2.96
CA ALA A 215 12.48 -13.84 -1.56
C ALA A 215 13.67 -13.02 -1.08
N VAL A 216 13.39 -11.88 -0.45
CA VAL A 216 14.39 -11.00 0.17
C VAL A 216 14.15 -10.96 1.67
N CYS A 217 15.21 -11.17 2.43
CA CYS A 217 15.18 -11.12 3.88
C CYS A 217 16.07 -10.00 4.41
N PRO A 218 15.85 -9.54 5.67
CA PRO A 218 16.82 -8.69 6.36
C PRO A 218 18.21 -9.34 6.40
N ARG A 219 19.27 -8.53 6.42
CA ARG A 219 20.68 -9.00 6.40
C ARG A 219 21.04 -9.94 7.55
N SER A 220 20.27 -9.95 8.63
CA SER A 220 20.45 -10.84 9.77
C SER A 220 20.00 -12.28 9.52
N ALA A 221 19.28 -12.55 8.43
CA ALA A 221 18.85 -13.89 8.06
C ALA A 221 19.95 -14.61 7.24
N GLY A 222 20.18 -15.89 7.52
CA GLY A 222 21.05 -16.77 6.72
C GLY A 222 20.29 -17.62 5.70
N ARG A 223 18.98 -17.84 5.91
CA ARG A 223 18.15 -18.68 5.03
C ARG A 223 16.68 -18.26 5.00
N VAL A 224 15.94 -18.74 4.01
CA VAL A 224 14.48 -18.66 3.96
C VAL A 224 13.87 -20.06 4.08
N ARG A 225 12.93 -20.22 5.01
CA ARG A 225 12.12 -21.43 5.14
C ARG A 225 10.87 -21.31 4.26
N VAL A 226 10.59 -22.36 3.49
CA VAL A 226 9.47 -22.42 2.54
C VAL A 226 8.42 -23.41 3.06
N ASP A 227 7.36 -22.87 3.66
CA ASP A 227 6.28 -23.63 4.32
C ASP A 227 5.10 -23.84 3.33
N ASP A 228 5.18 -24.89 2.51
CA ASP A 228 4.13 -25.52 1.64
C ASP A 228 4.71 -26.71 0.84
N VAL A 229 6.04 -26.89 0.86
CA VAL A 229 6.68 -28.14 0.45
C VAL A 229 6.57 -29.11 1.62
N ALA A 230 6.19 -30.37 1.37
CA ALA A 230 6.24 -31.43 2.37
C ALA A 230 7.42 -32.37 2.04
N PRO A 231 8.49 -32.41 2.85
CA PRO A 231 8.71 -31.60 4.06
C PRO A 231 9.08 -30.13 3.74
N PRO A 232 8.88 -29.19 4.70
CA PRO A 232 9.34 -27.81 4.54
C PRO A 232 10.83 -27.79 4.24
N ARG A 233 11.26 -26.86 3.38
CA ARG A 233 12.66 -26.75 2.98
C ARG A 233 13.25 -25.42 3.39
N ASP A 234 14.50 -25.46 3.80
CA ASP A 234 15.31 -24.28 4.06
C ASP A 234 16.19 -24.01 2.83
N VAL A 235 16.17 -22.78 2.32
CA VAL A 235 16.94 -22.33 1.16
C VAL A 235 17.93 -21.26 1.61
N PRO A 236 19.25 -21.44 1.42
CA PRO A 236 20.24 -20.45 1.81
C PRO A 236 20.07 -19.16 1.01
N LEU A 237 20.34 -18.03 1.67
CA LEU A 237 20.35 -16.73 1.00
C LEU A 237 21.71 -16.52 0.33
N VAL A 238 21.70 -16.04 -0.92
CA VAL A 238 22.87 -15.59 -1.65
C VAL A 238 22.73 -14.09 -1.82
N SER A 239 23.64 -13.32 -1.23
CA SER A 239 23.58 -11.83 -1.23
C SER A 239 22.25 -11.27 -0.67
N GLY A 240 21.67 -11.93 0.32
CA GLY A 240 20.43 -11.50 0.98
C GLY A 240 19.13 -11.90 0.27
N GLU A 241 19.20 -12.68 -0.81
CA GLU A 241 18.03 -13.19 -1.52
C GLU A 241 18.07 -14.71 -1.77
N ALA A 242 16.91 -15.30 -1.98
CA ALA A 242 16.76 -16.66 -2.50
C ALA A 242 15.78 -16.67 -3.68
N ARG A 243 16.01 -17.57 -4.63
CA ARG A 243 15.09 -17.83 -5.74
C ARG A 243 14.55 -19.24 -5.62
N VAL A 244 13.23 -19.35 -5.63
CA VAL A 244 12.52 -20.59 -5.31
C VAL A 244 11.46 -20.84 -6.35
N THR A 245 11.54 -21.98 -7.02
CA THR A 245 10.46 -22.45 -7.91
C THR A 245 9.35 -23.09 -7.07
N VAL A 246 8.13 -22.62 -7.27
CA VAL A 246 6.90 -23.14 -6.64
C VAL A 246 5.90 -23.57 -7.72
N LYS A 247 4.92 -24.40 -7.37
CA LYS A 247 3.85 -24.78 -8.30
C LYS A 247 2.98 -23.57 -8.62
N ARG A 248 2.43 -23.51 -9.84
CA ARG A 248 1.58 -22.38 -10.28
C ARG A 248 0.34 -22.19 -9.40
N ASP A 249 -0.21 -23.24 -8.81
CA ASP A 249 -1.40 -23.19 -7.95
C ASP A 249 -1.10 -23.25 -6.45
N ALA A 250 0.17 -23.08 -6.07
CA ALA A 250 0.62 -23.19 -4.68
C ALA A 250 0.15 -22.01 -3.81
N PHE A 251 0.15 -22.23 -2.50
CA PHE A 251 0.02 -21.17 -1.50
C PHE A 251 1.15 -21.31 -0.48
N VAL A 252 2.23 -20.59 -0.75
CA VAL A 252 3.53 -20.81 -0.11
C VAL A 252 3.91 -19.65 0.78
N ARG A 253 4.37 -19.95 2.00
CA ARG A 253 4.88 -18.94 2.93
C ARG A 253 6.41 -18.99 2.97
N PHE A 254 7.01 -17.83 3.06
CA PHE A 254 8.45 -17.63 3.06
C PHE A 254 8.86 -16.90 4.34
N ARG A 255 9.54 -17.62 5.23
CA ARG A 255 9.96 -17.12 6.53
C ARG A 255 11.46 -16.92 6.57
N CYS A 256 11.90 -15.73 6.92
CA CYS A 256 13.31 -15.41 7.13
C CYS A 256 13.79 -16.06 8.42
N MET A 257 14.90 -16.79 8.34
CA MET A 257 15.50 -17.51 9.45
C MET A 257 16.96 -17.06 9.65
N PRO A 258 17.45 -16.99 10.90
CA PRO A 258 18.88 -16.85 11.18
C PRO A 258 19.71 -17.95 10.51
#